data_AF-A0A9C9S8D0-F1
#
_entry.id   AF-A0A9C9S8D0-F1
#
_cell.length_a   1.000
_cell.length_b   1.000
_cell.length_c   1.000
_cell.angle_alpha   90.00
_cell.angle_beta   90.00
_cell.angle_gamma   90.00
#
_symmetry.space_group_name_H-M   'P 1'
#
loop_
_entity.id
_entity.type
_entity.pdbx_description
1 polymer ?
#
loop_
_entity_poly.entity_id
_entity_poly.type
_entity_poly.pdbx_seq_one_letter_code
_entity_poly.pdbx_strand_id
1 'polypeptide(L)'
;MSLRSNGKKQQIRIRISQEAARLMVEHGIRDYRTAKQKAALRLGVADSRSLPRNEEIEAARLEHQRLFDSQQQPRRLRRMRATALQAMRLLDNFQPRLVGAVLNGSAGRYDPVTLHLFCDTAEEVALLLMEREIPFRACE
;
A
#
# COMPACT_ATOMS: atom_id res chain seq x y z
N MET A 1 -5.77 41.60 -16.34
CA MET A 1 -4.53 41.03 -15.75
C MET A 1 -4.73 39.77 -14.86
N SER A 2 -5.91 39.14 -14.77
CA SER A 2 -6.19 38.10 -13.76
C SER A 2 -5.93 36.63 -14.17
N LEU A 3 -5.95 36.30 -15.47
CA LEU A 3 -5.92 34.90 -15.95
C LEU A 3 -4.56 34.18 -15.76
N ARG A 4 -3.43 34.89 -15.74
CA ARG A 4 -2.08 34.29 -15.61
C ARG A 4 -1.76 33.80 -14.20
N SER A 5 -2.34 34.42 -13.18
CA SER A 5 -2.15 34.05 -11.77
C SER A 5 -2.84 32.73 -11.43
N ASN A 6 -4.02 32.50 -12.02
CA ASN A 6 -4.81 31.30 -11.72
C ASN A 6 -4.21 30.03 -12.34
N GLY A 7 -3.67 30.13 -13.56
CA GLY A 7 -2.99 29.00 -14.22
C GLY A 7 -1.75 28.52 -13.45
N LYS A 8 -0.95 29.44 -12.89
CA LYS A 8 0.21 29.07 -12.04
C LYS A 8 -0.21 28.37 -10.76
N LYS A 9 -1.29 28.83 -10.10
CA LYS A 9 -1.84 28.17 -8.91
C LYS A 9 -2.37 26.77 -9.21
N GLN A 10 -3.04 26.60 -10.34
CA GLN A 10 -3.53 25.29 -10.79
C GLN A 10 -2.38 24.33 -11.10
N GLN A 11 -1.30 24.81 -11.72
CA GLN A 11 -0.14 24.01 -12.05
C GLN A 11 0.65 23.56 -10.81
N ILE A 12 0.73 24.42 -9.78
CA ILE A 12 1.31 24.07 -8.48
C ILE A 12 0.46 22.99 -7.79
N ARG A 13 -0.88 23.14 -7.80
CA ARG A 13 -1.80 22.13 -7.25
C ARG A 13 -1.63 20.76 -7.89
N ILE A 14 -1.56 20.71 -9.23
CA ILE A 14 -1.36 19.46 -9.97
C ILE A 14 -0.04 18.80 -9.56
N ARG A 15 1.06 19.56 -9.45
CA ARG A 15 2.36 19.01 -9.01
C ARG A 15 2.32 18.46 -7.59
N ILE A 16 1.65 19.17 -6.66
CA ILE A 16 1.48 18.69 -5.28
C ILE A 16 0.64 17.40 -5.27
N SER A 17 -0.43 17.33 -6.08
CA SER A 17 -1.26 16.12 -6.18
C SER A 17 -0.48 14.91 -6.71
N GLN A 18 0.33 15.12 -7.75
CA GLN A 18 1.17 14.07 -8.34
C GLN A 18 2.24 13.59 -7.36
N GLU A 19 2.95 14.49 -6.69
CA GLU A 19 3.95 14.12 -5.68
C GLU A 19 3.31 13.45 -4.45
N ALA A 20 2.14 13.91 -4.00
CA ALA A 20 1.40 13.26 -2.92
C ALA A 20 0.96 11.85 -3.33
N ALA A 21 0.40 11.68 -4.53
CA ALA A 21 0.03 10.37 -5.06
C ALA A 21 1.24 9.43 -5.16
N ARG A 22 2.36 9.94 -5.65
CA ARG A 22 3.63 9.20 -5.70
C ARG A 22 4.10 8.78 -4.31
N LEU A 23 4.06 9.68 -3.33
CA LEU A 23 4.41 9.36 -1.94
C LEU A 23 3.50 8.27 -1.33
N MET A 24 2.21 8.27 -1.66
CA MET A 24 1.28 7.25 -1.19
C MET A 24 1.55 5.89 -1.83
N VAL A 25 1.87 5.85 -3.13
CA VAL A 25 2.15 4.62 -3.88
C VAL A 25 3.53 4.05 -3.58
N GLU A 26 4.58 4.89 -3.59
CA GLU A 26 5.97 4.48 -3.44
C GLU A 26 6.42 4.36 -1.98
N HIS A 27 5.83 5.09 -1.04
CA HIS A 27 6.22 5.04 0.37
C HIS A 27 5.13 4.49 1.29
N GLY A 28 4.01 4.01 0.72
CA GLY A 28 2.94 3.36 1.49
C GLY A 28 2.22 4.28 2.48
N ILE A 29 2.29 5.60 2.29
CA ILE A 29 1.62 6.57 3.16
C ILE A 29 0.11 6.45 2.96
N ARG A 30 -0.62 5.99 3.99
CA ARG A 30 -2.08 5.87 3.97
C ARG A 30 -2.79 7.19 4.31
N ASP A 31 -2.10 8.09 5.03
CA ASP A 31 -2.66 9.38 5.44
C ASP A 31 -2.47 10.47 4.39
N TYR A 32 -3.57 10.89 3.76
CA TYR A 32 -3.59 11.99 2.77
C TYR A 32 -3.01 13.30 3.32
N ARG A 33 -3.24 13.61 4.61
CA ARG A 33 -2.73 14.83 5.24
C ARG A 33 -1.20 14.82 5.31
N THR A 34 -0.63 13.70 5.72
CA THR A 34 0.81 13.48 5.80
C THR A 34 1.45 13.51 4.41
N ALA A 35 0.79 12.91 3.41
CA ALA A 35 1.23 12.96 2.02
C ALA A 35 1.24 14.39 1.46
N LYS A 36 0.18 15.18 1.70
CA LYS A 36 0.09 16.60 1.29
C LYS A 36 1.19 17.45 1.90
N GLN A 37 1.40 17.33 3.21
CA GLN A 37 2.41 18.12 3.92
C GLN A 37 3.82 17.78 3.43
N LYS A 38 4.13 16.49 3.25
CA LYS A 38 5.42 16.06 2.69
C LYS A 38 5.60 16.52 1.24
N ALA A 39 4.56 16.44 0.41
CA ALA A 39 4.61 16.91 -0.97
C ALA A 39 4.82 18.43 -1.06
N ALA A 40 4.07 19.20 -0.27
CA ALA A 40 4.20 20.66 -0.21
C ALA A 40 5.59 21.09 0.29
N LEU A 41 6.11 20.40 1.31
CA LEU A 41 7.46 20.63 1.85
C LEU A 41 8.55 20.34 0.80
N ARG A 42 8.47 19.21 0.10
CA ARG A 42 9.42 18.85 -0.98
C ARG A 42 9.39 19.83 -2.15
N LEU A 43 8.23 20.40 -2.44
CA LEU A 43 8.05 21.36 -3.53
C LEU A 43 8.31 22.82 -3.10
N GLY A 44 8.66 23.07 -1.83
CA GLY A 44 8.96 24.40 -1.30
C GLY A 44 7.73 25.33 -1.27
N VAL A 45 6.52 24.77 -1.21
CA VAL A 45 5.27 25.55 -1.28
C VAL A 45 4.73 25.80 0.13
N ALA A 46 4.84 27.04 0.60
CA ALA A 46 4.36 27.46 1.92
C ALA A 46 2.89 27.92 1.95
N ASP A 47 2.26 28.13 0.78
CA ASP A 47 0.93 28.72 0.71
C ASP A 47 -0.18 27.67 0.91
N SER A 48 -0.79 27.68 2.10
CA SER A 48 -1.88 26.79 2.50
C SER A 48 -3.13 26.90 1.61
N ARG A 49 -3.29 28.00 0.84
CA ARG A 49 -4.37 28.17 -0.16
C ARG A 49 -4.15 27.38 -1.47
N SER A 50 -2.96 26.81 -1.66
CA SER A 50 -2.59 26.02 -2.84
C SER A 50 -2.59 24.51 -2.59
N LEU A 51 -3.01 24.06 -1.42
CA LEU A 51 -3.11 22.63 -1.11
C LEU A 51 -4.26 21.99 -1.93
N PRO A 52 -3.97 20.88 -2.64
CA PRO A 52 -4.99 20.18 -3.41
C PRO A 52 -6.04 19.52 -2.52
N ARG A 53 -7.23 19.28 -3.06
CA ARG A 53 -8.29 18.53 -2.38
C ARG A 53 -7.91 17.04 -2.31
N ASN A 54 -8.51 16.31 -1.36
CA ASN A 54 -8.29 14.85 -1.27
C ASN A 54 -8.68 14.17 -2.59
N GLU A 55 -9.77 14.62 -3.21
CA GLU A 55 -10.26 14.13 -4.52
C GLU A 55 -9.23 14.32 -5.64
N GLU A 56 -8.51 15.44 -5.69
CA GLU A 56 -7.49 15.70 -6.72
C GLU A 56 -6.27 14.80 -6.54
N ILE A 57 -5.91 14.49 -5.29
CA ILE A 57 -4.85 13.52 -4.99
C ILE A 57 -5.29 12.11 -5.37
N GLU A 58 -6.55 11.77 -5.08
CA GLU A 58 -7.08 10.45 -5.40
C GLU A 58 -7.19 10.25 -6.91
N ALA A 59 -7.63 11.29 -7.65
CA ALA A 59 -7.62 11.27 -9.11
C ALA A 59 -6.19 11.09 -9.67
N ALA A 60 -5.21 11.83 -9.15
CA ALA A 60 -3.81 11.68 -9.52
C ALA A 60 -3.25 10.29 -9.14
N ARG A 61 -3.69 9.72 -8.01
CA ARG A 61 -3.32 8.36 -7.56
C ARG A 61 -3.90 7.30 -8.50
N LEU A 62 -5.16 7.43 -8.88
CA LEU A 62 -5.81 6.54 -9.84
C LEU A 62 -5.19 6.65 -11.23
N GLU A 63 -4.85 7.86 -11.67
CA GLU A 63 -4.15 8.09 -12.94
C GLU A 63 -2.73 7.49 -12.92
N HIS A 64 -1.98 7.71 -11.84
CA HIS A 64 -0.68 7.09 -11.63
C HIS A 64 -0.77 5.56 -11.58
N GLN A 65 -1.80 5.01 -10.93
CA GLN A 65 -2.06 3.57 -10.93
C GLN A 65 -2.43 3.05 -12.33
N ARG A 66 -3.23 3.78 -13.11
CA ARG A 66 -3.55 3.38 -14.49
C ARG A 66 -2.31 3.36 -15.38
N LEU A 67 -1.47 4.40 -15.28
CA LEU A 67 -0.28 4.57 -16.10
C LEU A 67 0.86 3.61 -15.72
N PHE A 68 1.04 3.31 -14.42
CA PHE A 68 2.18 2.51 -13.94
C PHE A 68 1.80 1.10 -13.43
N ASP A 69 0.55 0.85 -13.02
CA ASP A 69 0.13 -0.37 -12.30
C ASP A 69 -0.74 -1.34 -13.12
N SER A 70 -1.12 -0.99 -14.37
CA SER A 70 -1.93 -1.85 -15.24
C SER A 70 -1.30 -3.23 -15.56
N GLN A 71 0.04 -3.33 -15.52
CA GLN A 71 0.78 -4.59 -15.71
C GLN A 71 1.39 -5.15 -14.41
N GLN A 72 1.62 -4.31 -13.39
CA GLN A 72 2.36 -4.71 -12.18
C GLN A 72 1.44 -5.25 -11.08
N GLN A 73 0.24 -4.68 -10.91
CA GLN A 73 -0.73 -5.13 -9.91
C GLN A 73 -1.09 -6.62 -10.07
N PRO A 74 -1.41 -7.14 -11.28
CA PRO A 74 -1.78 -8.55 -11.44
C PRO A 74 -0.58 -9.49 -11.22
N ARG A 75 0.62 -9.09 -11.65
CA ARG A 75 1.85 -9.87 -11.44
C ARG A 75 2.23 -9.95 -9.97
N ARG A 76 2.12 -8.83 -9.25
CA ARG A 76 2.36 -8.78 -7.80
C ARG A 76 1.36 -9.65 -7.06
N LEU A 77 0.07 -9.50 -7.36
CA LEU A 77 -0.98 -10.31 -6.74
C LEU A 77 -0.75 -11.81 -6.98
N ARG A 78 -0.37 -12.20 -8.21
CA ARG A 78 0.01 -13.59 -8.51
C ARG A 78 1.18 -14.06 -7.67
N ARG A 79 2.25 -13.25 -7.54
CA ARG A 79 3.40 -13.59 -6.70
C ARG A 79 3.00 -13.75 -5.23
N MET A 80 2.21 -12.84 -4.69
CA MET A 80 1.72 -12.92 -3.31
C MET A 80 0.85 -14.15 -3.08
N ARG A 81 -0.02 -14.50 -4.03
CA ARG A 81 -0.83 -15.73 -3.96
C ARG A 81 0.02 -17.00 -4.05
N ALA A 82 1.08 -16.99 -4.87
CA ALA A 82 2.02 -18.11 -4.92
C ALA A 82 2.77 -18.27 -3.60
N THR A 83 3.22 -17.19 -2.98
CA THR A 83 3.84 -17.21 -1.65
C THR A 83 2.85 -17.64 -0.57
N ALA A 84 1.61 -17.16 -0.61
CA ALA A 84 0.55 -17.62 0.28
C ALA A 84 0.32 -19.12 0.16
N LEU A 85 0.26 -19.65 -1.07
CA LEU A 85 0.09 -21.08 -1.31
C LEU A 85 1.27 -21.90 -0.77
N GLN A 86 2.50 -21.40 -0.89
CA GLN A 86 3.68 -22.06 -0.30
C GLN A 86 3.59 -22.10 1.23
N ALA A 87 3.22 -20.98 1.86
CA ALA A 87 3.02 -20.93 3.30
C ALA A 87 1.87 -21.83 3.77
N MET A 88 0.75 -21.87 3.02
CA MET A 88 -0.37 -22.78 3.31
C MET A 88 0.05 -24.26 3.22
N ARG A 89 0.87 -24.64 2.23
CA ARG A 89 1.40 -26.01 2.16
C ARG A 89 2.36 -26.36 3.30
N LEU A 90 3.14 -25.38 3.77
CA LEU A 90 4.04 -25.58 4.90
C LEU A 90 3.25 -25.79 6.20
N LEU A 91 2.15 -25.06 6.35
CA LEU A 91 1.28 -25.04 7.52
C LEU A 91 0.03 -25.93 7.36
N ASP A 92 0.06 -26.90 6.43
CA ASP A 92 -1.12 -27.68 6.03
C ASP A 92 -1.79 -28.40 7.20
N ASN A 93 -0.99 -28.83 8.18
CA ASN A 93 -1.45 -29.45 9.44
C ASN A 93 -2.42 -28.56 10.24
N PHE A 94 -2.42 -27.24 10.02
CA PHE A 94 -3.24 -26.27 10.75
C PHE A 94 -4.39 -25.68 9.90
N GLN A 95 -4.79 -26.36 8.83
CA GLN A 95 -5.91 -25.96 7.95
C GLN A 95 -5.89 -24.47 7.54
N PRO A 96 -4.79 -23.99 6.93
CA PRO A 96 -4.57 -22.57 6.74
C PRO A 96 -5.59 -21.96 5.76
N ARG A 97 -6.11 -20.78 6.08
CA ARG A 97 -7.03 -20.02 5.21
C ARG A 97 -6.47 -18.65 4.87
N LEU A 98 -6.38 -18.36 3.57
CA LEU A 98 -5.96 -17.05 3.08
C LEU A 98 -7.05 -16.01 3.33
N VAL A 99 -6.67 -14.88 3.95
CA VAL A 99 -7.58 -13.77 4.25
C VAL A 99 -6.95 -12.43 3.87
N GLY A 100 -7.77 -11.36 3.89
CA GLY A 100 -7.30 -10.00 3.71
C GLY A 100 -7.06 -9.58 2.26
N ALA A 101 -6.19 -8.59 2.06
CA ALA A 101 -6.02 -7.86 0.79
C ALA A 101 -5.57 -8.76 -0.38
N VAL A 102 -4.81 -9.82 -0.11
CA VAL A 102 -4.31 -10.77 -1.12
C VAL A 102 -5.43 -11.67 -1.65
N LEU A 103 -6.39 -12.04 -0.80
CA LEU A 103 -7.59 -12.75 -1.23
C LEU A 103 -8.44 -11.84 -2.13
N ASN A 104 -8.75 -10.65 -1.61
CA ASN A 104 -9.68 -9.69 -2.24
C ASN A 104 -9.11 -9.00 -3.49
N GLY A 105 -7.83 -9.19 -3.80
CA GLY A 105 -7.19 -8.63 -4.99
C GLY A 105 -6.79 -7.16 -4.88
N SER A 106 -6.95 -6.55 -3.70
CA SER A 106 -6.59 -5.16 -3.43
C SER A 106 -5.15 -4.98 -2.93
N ALA A 107 -4.39 -6.08 -2.76
CA ALA A 107 -3.05 -6.06 -2.18
C ALA A 107 -2.08 -5.08 -2.88
N GLY A 108 -1.63 -4.08 -2.13
CA GLY A 108 -0.58 -3.12 -2.42
C GLY A 108 0.82 -3.71 -2.35
N ARG A 109 1.85 -2.86 -2.55
CA ARG A 109 3.27 -3.26 -2.45
C ARG A 109 3.69 -3.64 -1.03
N TYR A 110 3.01 -3.09 -0.03
CA TYR A 110 3.36 -3.20 1.39
C TYR A 110 2.37 -4.02 2.19
N ASP A 111 1.35 -4.59 1.55
CA ASP A 111 0.38 -5.40 2.26
C ASP A 111 0.96 -6.78 2.56
N PRO A 112 0.88 -7.26 3.80
CA PRO A 112 1.34 -8.59 4.15
C PRO A 112 0.42 -9.68 3.57
N VAL A 113 0.93 -10.90 3.47
CA VAL A 113 0.10 -12.10 3.32
C VAL A 113 -0.40 -12.50 4.70
N THR A 114 -1.72 -12.56 4.87
CA THR A 114 -2.34 -12.96 6.14
C THR A 114 -3.01 -14.32 5.98
N LEU A 115 -2.64 -15.25 6.85
CA LEU A 115 -3.25 -16.57 6.95
C LEU A 115 -3.89 -16.72 8.33
N HIS A 116 -5.07 -17.32 8.38
CA HIS A 116 -5.64 -17.84 9.62
C HIS A 116 -5.32 -19.33 9.72
N LEU A 117 -4.82 -19.74 10.87
CA LEU A 117 -4.52 -21.13 11.20
C LEU A 117 -5.54 -21.61 12.23
N PHE A 118 -5.92 -22.88 12.13
CA PHE A 118 -6.81 -23.56 13.06
C PHE A 118 -6.00 -24.64 13.77
N CYS A 119 -5.72 -24.41 15.04
CA CYS A 119 -4.95 -25.26 15.93
C CYS A 119 -5.56 -25.17 17.33
N ASP A 120 -5.33 -26.19 18.16
CA ASP A 120 -5.85 -26.21 19.53
C ASP A 120 -5.10 -25.20 20.41
N THR A 121 -3.80 -25.01 20.14
CA THR A 121 -2.92 -24.08 20.85
C THR A 121 -2.01 -23.31 19.91
N ALA A 122 -1.66 -22.07 20.24
CA ALA A 122 -0.77 -21.24 19.40
C ALA A 122 0.68 -21.75 19.45
N GLU A 123 1.03 -22.46 20.52
CA GLU A 123 2.31 -23.08 20.78
C GLU A 123 2.67 -24.14 19.74
N GLU A 124 1.69 -24.90 19.23
CA GLU A 124 1.92 -25.89 18.17
C GLU A 124 2.45 -25.24 16.88
N VAL A 125 1.91 -24.08 16.54
CA VAL A 125 2.37 -23.31 15.37
C VAL A 125 3.80 -22.81 15.61
N ALA A 126 4.09 -22.30 16.81
CA ALA A 126 5.42 -21.83 17.17
C ALA A 126 6.46 -22.95 17.12
N LEU A 127 6.13 -24.14 17.63
CA LEU A 127 7.01 -25.32 17.58
C LEU A 127 7.33 -25.73 16.14
N LEU A 128 6.34 -25.80 15.26
CA LEU A 128 6.57 -26.12 13.85
C LEU A 128 7.49 -25.09 13.17
N LEU A 129 7.30 -23.80 13.49
CA LEU A 129 8.16 -22.73 12.95
C LEU A 129 9.60 -22.85 13.48
N MET A 130 9.78 -23.23 14.75
CA MET A 130 11.10 -23.50 15.33
C MET A 130 11.78 -24.71 14.69
N GLU A 131 11.07 -25.83 14.55
CA GLU A 131 11.59 -27.08 13.93
C GLU A 131 12.07 -26.85 12.50
N ARG A 132 11.42 -25.92 11.78
CA ARG A 132 11.78 -25.57 10.40
C ARG A 132 12.72 -24.36 10.30
N GLU A 133 13.26 -23.89 11.42
CA GLU A 133 14.18 -22.74 11.51
C GLU A 133 13.61 -21.47 10.85
N ILE A 134 12.28 -21.30 10.91
CA ILE A 134 11.60 -20.14 10.34
C ILE A 134 11.57 -19.03 11.40
N PRO A 135 12.19 -17.85 11.13
CA PRO A 135 12.16 -16.74 12.06
C PRO A 135 10.72 -16.22 12.21
N PHE A 136 10.26 -16.12 13.46
CA PHE A 136 8.93 -15.62 13.78
C PHE A 136 8.99 -14.65 14.97
N ARG A 137 7.91 -13.88 15.12
CA ARG A 137 7.67 -13.03 16.29
C ARG A 137 6.24 -13.29 16.74
N ALA A 138 6.07 -13.69 17.99
CA ALA A 138 4.75 -13.69 18.63
C ALA A 138 4.36 -12.24 18.93
N CYS A 139 3.19 -11.81 18.47
CA CYS A 139 2.55 -10.59 18.92
C CYS A 139 1.41 -11.00 19.84
N GLU A 140 1.49 -10.59 21.11
CA GLU A 140 0.40 -10.69 22.09
C GLU A 140 -0.72 -9.66 21.80
#